data_AF-J4IA00-F1
#
_entry.id   AF-J4IA00-F1
#
_cell.length_a   1.000
_cell.length_b   1.000
_cell.length_c   1.000
_cell.angle_alpha   90.00
_cell.angle_beta   90.00
_cell.angle_gamma   90.00
#
_symmetry.space_group_name_H-M   'P 1'
#
loop_
_entity.id
_entity.type
_entity.pdbx_description
1 polymer ?
#
loop_
_entity_poly.entity_id
_entity_poly.type
_entity_poly.pdbx_seq_one_letter_code
_entity_poly.pdbx_strand_id
1 'polypeptide(L)'
;MGATLAFSFWTLIITGTTLAYFIVQRVKAERDLNAKKTELAEVNRKQRALAELKTKFDGMKPDIALICEKLVIFGNIWQSVSAQCAAFGKHLEKGMDALNDEEFRLQVKLARKTCTPLRNGLTKYATSLDRSPLRKS
;
A
#
# COMPACT_ATOMS: atom_id res chain seq x y z
N MET A 1 23.31 -58.88 -58.89
CA MET A 1 22.03 -58.26 -58.45
C MET A 1 21.87 -58.15 -56.92
N GLY A 2 22.81 -58.63 -56.09
CA GLY A 2 22.70 -58.51 -54.62
C GLY A 2 23.15 -57.16 -54.02
N ALA A 3 24.10 -56.48 -54.66
CA ALA A 3 24.64 -55.20 -54.15
C ALA A 3 23.61 -54.04 -54.23
N THR A 4 22.82 -53.97 -55.30
CA THR A 4 21.81 -52.92 -55.50
C THR A 4 20.67 -52.99 -54.49
N LEU A 5 20.28 -54.20 -54.07
CA LEU A 5 19.29 -54.40 -53.00
C LEU A 5 19.85 -53.99 -51.64
N ALA A 6 21.09 -54.41 -51.32
CA ALA A 6 21.72 -54.01 -50.06
C ALA A 6 21.82 -52.47 -49.94
N PHE A 7 22.33 -51.79 -50.96
CA PHE A 7 22.45 -50.32 -50.96
C PHE A 7 21.10 -49.62 -50.79
N SER A 8 20.01 -50.14 -51.37
CA SER A 8 18.67 -49.54 -51.22
C SER A 8 18.05 -49.78 -49.83
N PHE A 9 18.37 -50.89 -49.15
CA PHE A 9 17.97 -51.07 -47.75
C PHE A 9 18.76 -50.15 -46.80
N TRP A 10 20.07 -50.00 -47.00
CA TRP A 10 20.91 -49.10 -46.18
C TRP A 10 20.49 -47.64 -46.32
N THR A 11 20.20 -47.15 -47.52
CA THR A 11 19.73 -45.76 -47.71
C THR A 11 18.36 -45.53 -47.09
N LEU A 12 17.47 -46.53 -47.10
CA LEU A 12 16.14 -46.43 -46.47
C LEU A 12 16.23 -46.36 -44.93
N ILE A 13 17.16 -47.12 -44.32
CA ILE A 13 17.42 -47.06 -42.88
C ILE A 13 18.01 -45.70 -42.48
N ILE A 14 18.99 -45.20 -43.24
CA ILE A 14 19.62 -43.89 -42.97
C ILE A 14 18.61 -42.75 -43.14
N THR A 15 17.75 -42.81 -44.17
CA THR A 15 16.70 -41.81 -44.39
C THR A 15 15.60 -41.89 -43.32
N GLY A 16 15.21 -43.09 -42.89
CA GLY A 16 14.22 -43.29 -41.83
C GLY A 16 14.71 -42.82 -40.46
N THR A 17 15.98 -43.06 -40.13
CA THR A 17 16.56 -42.66 -38.83
C THR A 17 16.75 -41.14 -38.72
N THR A 18 17.20 -40.48 -39.79
CA THR A 18 17.31 -39.02 -39.83
C THR A 18 15.96 -38.33 -39.79
N LEU A 19 14.95 -38.85 -40.50
CA LEU A 19 13.59 -38.33 -40.43
C LEU A 19 12.97 -38.49 -39.04
N ALA A 20 13.13 -39.67 -38.42
CA ALA A 20 12.70 -39.91 -37.04
C ALA A 20 13.38 -38.95 -36.05
N TYR A 21 14.68 -38.70 -36.23
CA TYR A 21 15.43 -37.76 -35.41
C TYR A 21 14.86 -36.33 -35.52
N PHE A 22 14.58 -35.84 -36.72
CA PHE A 22 13.98 -34.51 -36.93
C PHE A 22 12.57 -34.40 -36.36
N ILE A 23 11.75 -35.45 -36.48
CA ILE A 23 10.41 -35.49 -35.87
C ILE A 23 10.52 -35.40 -34.35
N VAL A 24 11.43 -36.17 -33.73
CA VAL A 24 11.65 -36.13 -32.29
C VAL A 24 12.15 -34.76 -31.84
N GLN A 25 13.06 -34.13 -32.57
CA GLN A 25 13.50 -32.77 -32.27
C GLN A 25 12.37 -31.74 -32.36
N ARG A 26 11.53 -31.82 -33.39
CA ARG A 26 10.36 -30.93 -33.55
C ARG A 26 9.38 -31.08 -32.41
N VAL A 27 9.02 -32.32 -32.04
CA VAL A 27 8.11 -32.59 -30.92
C VAL A 27 8.69 -32.08 -29.60
N LYS A 28 10.00 -32.25 -29.36
CA LYS A 28 10.67 -31.68 -28.17
C LYS A 28 10.62 -30.16 -28.17
N ALA A 29 10.97 -29.52 -29.28
CA ALA A 29 10.95 -28.07 -29.40
C ALA A 29 9.53 -27.49 -29.25
N GLU A 30 8.51 -28.16 -29.77
CA GLU A 30 7.10 -27.76 -29.58
C GLU A 30 6.64 -27.91 -28.13
N ARG A 31 7.05 -28.99 -27.44
CA ARG A 31 6.78 -29.17 -26.01
C ARG A 31 7.45 -28.08 -25.18
N ASP A 32 8.72 -27.78 -25.44
CA ASP A 32 9.46 -26.74 -24.73
C ASP A 32 8.85 -25.36 -24.99
N LEU A 33 8.47 -25.07 -26.24
CA LEU A 33 7.78 -23.83 -26.60
C LEU A 33 6.44 -23.71 -25.85
N ASN A 34 5.66 -24.78 -25.79
CA ASN A 34 4.38 -24.78 -25.10
C ASN A 34 4.55 -24.59 -23.59
N ALA A 35 5.50 -25.30 -22.97
CA ALA A 35 5.85 -25.14 -21.57
C ALA A 35 6.27 -23.70 -21.24
N LYS A 36 7.12 -23.10 -22.09
CA LYS A 36 7.56 -21.71 -21.95
C LYS A 36 6.42 -20.71 -22.12
N LYS A 37 5.47 -20.97 -23.03
CA LYS A 37 4.25 -20.14 -23.17
C LYS A 37 3.37 -20.20 -21.92
N THR A 38 3.20 -21.38 -21.34
CA THR A 38 2.44 -21.55 -20.08
C THR A 38 3.13 -20.82 -18.92
N GLU A 39 4.44 -20.95 -18.80
CA GLU A 39 5.26 -20.25 -17.80
C GLU A 39 5.14 -18.73 -17.96
N LEU A 40 5.22 -18.21 -19.20
CA LEU A 40 5.01 -16.78 -19.49
C LEU A 40 3.61 -16.30 -19.11
N ALA A 41 2.57 -17.10 -19.40
CA ALA A 41 1.20 -16.75 -19.04
C ALA A 41 1.02 -16.69 -17.52
N GLU A 42 1.65 -17.60 -16.78
CA GLU A 42 1.63 -17.59 -15.32
C GLU A 42 2.37 -16.39 -14.74
N VAL A 43 3.57 -16.09 -15.25
CA VAL A 43 4.35 -14.91 -14.84
C VAL A 43 3.60 -13.61 -15.14
N ASN A 44 2.98 -13.49 -16.33
CA ASN A 44 2.19 -12.32 -16.69
C ASN A 44 1.00 -12.13 -15.73
N ARG A 45 0.31 -13.22 -15.38
CA ARG A 45 -0.77 -13.19 -14.39
C ARG A 45 -0.28 -12.71 -13.02
N LYS A 46 0.86 -13.23 -12.55
CA LYS A 46 1.48 -12.81 -11.28
C LYS A 46 1.91 -11.34 -11.32
N GLN A 47 2.49 -10.88 -12.43
CA GLN A 47 2.88 -9.49 -12.61
C GLN A 47 1.69 -8.54 -12.60
N ARG A 48 0.56 -8.90 -13.23
CA ARG A 48 -0.68 -8.10 -13.17
C ARG A 48 -1.21 -8.00 -11.74
N ALA A 49 -1.28 -9.12 -11.03
CA ALA A 49 -1.71 -9.13 -9.63
C ALA A 49 -0.80 -8.27 -8.73
N LEU A 50 0.52 -8.34 -8.95
CA LEU A 50 1.50 -7.53 -8.23
C LEU A 50 1.40 -6.04 -8.57
N ALA A 51 1.13 -5.70 -9.83
CA ALA A 51 0.92 -4.32 -10.27
C ALA A 51 -0.35 -3.72 -9.66
N GLU A 52 -1.44 -4.49 -9.58
CA GLU A 52 -2.67 -4.07 -8.88
C GLU A 52 -2.43 -3.86 -7.39
N LEU A 53 -1.72 -4.79 -6.72
CA LEU A 53 -1.37 -4.64 -5.32
C LEU A 53 -0.46 -3.43 -5.08
N LYS A 54 0.53 -3.21 -5.95
CA LYS A 54 1.41 -2.05 -5.92
C LYS A 54 0.62 -0.76 -6.09
N THR A 55 -0.34 -0.72 -7.02
CA THR A 55 -1.20 0.45 -7.24
C THR A 55 -2.05 0.76 -6.00
N LYS A 56 -2.63 -0.27 -5.37
CA LYS A 56 -3.37 -0.10 -4.10
C LYS A 56 -2.46 0.41 -2.98
N PHE A 57 -1.26 -0.15 -2.85
CA PHE A 57 -0.29 0.26 -1.84
C PHE A 57 0.24 1.69 -2.06
N ASP A 58 0.58 2.02 -3.30
CA ASP A 58 1.00 3.36 -3.70
C ASP A 58 -0.15 4.38 -3.55
N GLY A 59 -1.41 3.96 -3.58
CA GLY A 59 -2.56 4.80 -3.20
C GLY A 59 -2.68 5.02 -1.68
N MET A 60 -2.36 4.03 -0.86
CA MET A 60 -2.38 4.14 0.61
C MET A 60 -1.19 4.95 1.18
N LYS A 61 -0.03 4.90 0.52
CA LYS A 61 1.18 5.61 0.99
C LYS A 61 0.99 7.15 1.10
N PRO A 62 0.38 7.85 0.12
CA PRO A 62 -0.03 9.25 0.24
C PRO A 62 -0.95 9.50 1.44
N ASP A 63 -1.91 8.61 1.69
CA ASP A 63 -2.84 8.74 2.82
C ASP A 63 -2.14 8.61 4.17
N ILE A 64 -1.19 7.67 4.30
CA ILE A 64 -0.39 7.50 5.53
C ILE A 64 0.47 8.75 5.78
N ALA A 65 1.14 9.27 4.75
CA ALA A 65 1.96 10.47 4.89
C ALA A 65 1.11 11.68 5.34
N LEU A 66 -0.07 11.86 4.73
CA LEU A 66 -1.01 12.92 5.10
C LEU A 66 -1.54 12.75 6.53
N ILE A 67 -1.81 11.52 6.97
CA ILE A 67 -2.21 11.22 8.35
C ILE A 67 -1.08 11.57 9.32
N CYS A 68 0.17 11.18 9.02
CA CYS A 68 1.33 11.49 9.85
C CYS A 68 1.53 13.01 9.98
N GLU A 69 1.45 13.76 8.88
CA GLU A 69 1.55 15.23 8.90
C GLU A 69 0.45 15.86 9.77
N LYS A 70 -0.80 15.42 9.60
CA LYS A 70 -1.92 15.90 10.42
C LYS A 70 -1.74 15.55 11.91
N LEU A 71 -1.19 14.38 12.24
CA LEU A 71 -0.90 13.98 13.61
C LEU A 71 0.22 14.81 14.24
N VAL A 72 1.24 15.18 13.48
CA VAL A 72 2.29 16.11 13.96
C VAL A 72 1.70 17.48 14.27
N ILE A 73 0.85 18.01 13.38
CA ILE A 73 0.14 19.28 13.62
C ILE A 73 -0.72 19.17 14.89
N PHE A 74 -1.44 18.06 15.06
CA PHE A 74 -2.23 17.81 16.27
C PHE A 74 -1.32 17.79 17.52
N GLY A 75 -0.19 17.10 17.47
CA GLY A 75 0.79 17.06 18.56
C GLY A 75 1.29 18.45 18.96
N ASN A 76 1.62 19.29 17.97
CA ASN A 76 2.05 20.67 18.21
C ASN A 76 0.96 21.53 18.86
N ILE A 77 -0.29 21.42 18.37
CA ILE A 77 -1.43 22.11 18.98
C ILE A 77 -1.63 21.63 20.42
N TRP A 78 -1.57 20.32 20.66
CA TRP A 78 -1.75 19.73 21.98
C TRP A 78 -0.67 20.18 22.97
N GLN A 79 0.60 20.22 22.55
CA GLN A 79 1.69 20.75 23.36
C GLN A 79 1.47 22.23 23.71
N SER A 80 1.06 23.05 22.73
CA SER A 80 0.75 24.47 22.96
C SER A 80 -0.38 24.66 23.97
N VAL A 81 -1.46 23.87 23.84
CA VAL A 81 -2.59 23.89 24.79
C VAL A 81 -2.15 23.44 26.18
N SER A 82 -1.35 22.37 26.28
CA SER A 82 -0.84 21.89 27.57
C SER A 82 0.03 22.92 28.28
N ALA A 83 0.88 23.65 27.54
CA ALA A 83 1.70 24.72 28.08
C ALA A 83 0.85 25.90 28.57
N GLN A 84 -0.17 26.29 27.79
CA GLN A 84 -1.13 27.34 28.19
C GLN A 84 -1.92 26.94 29.43
N CYS A 85 -2.36 25.69 29.54
CA CYS A 85 -3.03 25.16 30.73
C CYS A 85 -2.13 25.21 31.98
N ALA A 86 -0.85 24.85 31.85
CA ALA A 86 0.11 24.93 32.94
C ALA A 86 0.35 26.39 33.38
N ALA A 87 0.43 27.32 32.43
CA ALA A 87 0.54 28.75 32.71
C ALA A 87 -0.71 29.28 33.42
N PHE A 88 -1.91 28.87 32.99
CA PHE A 88 -3.16 29.24 33.65
C PHE A 88 -3.27 28.69 35.07
N GLY A 89 -2.80 27.46 35.30
CA GLY A 89 -2.73 26.87 36.65
C GLY A 89 -1.92 27.74 37.62
N LYS A 90 -0.74 28.21 37.19
CA LYS A 90 0.11 29.11 37.99
C LYS A 90 -0.52 30.49 38.22
N HIS A 91 -1.30 31.01 37.26
CA HIS A 91 -2.03 32.27 37.45
C HIS A 91 -3.22 32.11 38.41
N LEU A 92 -3.92 30.96 38.37
CA LEU A 92 -5.04 30.67 39.27
C LEU A 92 -4.60 30.44 40.72
N GLU A 93 -3.38 29.93 40.95
CA GLU A 93 -2.79 29.83 42.30
C GLU A 93 -2.63 31.20 43.00
N LYS A 94 -2.56 32.31 42.24
CA LYS A 94 -2.48 33.67 42.79
C LYS A 94 -3.84 34.20 43.29
N GLY A 95 -4.93 33.43 43.16
CA GLY A 95 -6.26 33.80 43.67
C GLY A 95 -7.07 34.72 42.73
N MET A 96 -8.18 35.27 43.25
CA MET A 96 -9.17 36.07 42.49
C MET A 96 -8.61 37.34 41.83
N ASP A 97 -7.40 37.79 42.19
CA ASP A 97 -6.73 38.91 41.51
C ASP A 97 -6.41 38.60 40.04
N ALA A 98 -6.23 37.33 39.68
CA ALA A 98 -6.03 36.90 38.29
C ALA A 98 -7.28 37.09 37.40
N LEU A 99 -8.48 37.25 37.98
CA LEU A 99 -9.71 37.52 37.20
C LEU A 99 -9.85 39.00 36.83
N ASN A 100 -9.16 39.90 37.54
CA ASN A 100 -9.06 41.32 37.21
C ASN A 100 -7.95 41.61 36.20
N ASP A 101 -7.10 40.62 35.91
CA ASP A 101 -6.04 40.70 34.92
C ASP A 101 -6.63 40.52 33.50
N GLU A 102 -6.69 41.63 32.76
CA GLU A 102 -7.21 41.67 31.40
C GLU A 102 -6.38 40.81 30.43
N GLU A 103 -5.07 40.69 30.67
CA GLU A 103 -4.17 39.85 29.87
C GLU A 103 -4.51 38.37 30.05
N PHE A 104 -4.70 37.93 31.29
CA PHE A 104 -5.13 36.55 31.58
C PHE A 104 -6.47 36.23 30.91
N ARG A 105 -7.43 37.15 30.95
CA ARG A 105 -8.74 36.98 30.30
C ARG A 105 -8.63 36.86 28.78
N LEU A 106 -7.74 37.64 28.16
CA LEU A 106 -7.46 37.58 26.72
C LEU A 106 -6.79 36.25 26.34
N GLN A 107 -5.83 35.79 27.13
CA GLN A 107 -5.15 34.51 26.91
C GLN A 107 -6.13 33.33 27.02
N VAL A 108 -7.02 33.31 28.02
CA VAL A 108 -8.07 32.28 28.16
C VAL A 108 -9.04 32.30 26.97
N LYS A 109 -9.43 33.49 26.50
CA LYS A 109 -10.31 33.64 25.33
C LYS A 109 -9.63 33.14 24.04
N LEU A 110 -8.34 33.40 23.89
CA LEU A 110 -7.53 32.91 22.77
C LEU A 110 -7.43 31.38 22.81
N ALA A 111 -7.08 30.80 23.97
CA ALA A 111 -7.00 29.36 24.15
C ALA A 111 -8.33 28.67 23.80
N ARG A 112 -9.47 29.21 24.27
CA ARG A 112 -10.81 28.72 23.90
C ARG A 112 -11.07 28.76 22.39
N LYS A 113 -10.68 29.85 21.71
CA LYS A 113 -10.83 29.95 20.25
C LYS A 113 -9.97 28.92 19.53
N THR A 114 -8.74 28.71 19.96
CA THR A 114 -7.81 27.72 19.37
C THR A 114 -8.29 26.28 19.59
N CYS A 115 -8.88 25.97 20.75
CA CYS A 115 -9.40 24.63 21.05
C CYS A 115 -10.76 24.32 20.40
N THR A 116 -11.50 25.33 19.93
CA THR A 116 -12.83 25.16 19.30
C THR A 116 -12.79 24.30 18.01
N PRO A 117 -11.92 24.57 17.02
CA PRO A 117 -11.83 23.73 15.83
C PRO A 117 -11.38 22.31 16.16
N LEU A 118 -10.50 22.14 17.16
CA LEU A 118 -10.05 20.83 17.65
C LEU A 118 -11.23 20.02 18.21
N ARG A 119 -11.99 20.62 19.12
CA ARG A 119 -13.20 20.02 19.69
C ARG A 119 -14.19 19.61 18.60
N ASN A 120 -14.50 20.53 17.68
CA ASN A 120 -15.46 20.28 16.62
C ASN A 120 -14.99 19.16 15.66
N GLY A 121 -13.69 19.12 15.35
CA GLY A 121 -13.07 18.06 14.55
C GLY A 121 -13.19 16.68 15.22
N LEU A 122 -12.87 16.60 16.52
CA LEU A 122 -12.99 15.38 17.31
C LEU A 122 -14.45 14.91 17.43
N THR A 123 -15.41 15.83 17.61
CA THR A 123 -16.83 15.50 17.63
C THR A 123 -17.30 14.91 16.30
N LYS A 124 -16.87 15.48 15.17
CA LYS A 124 -17.18 14.93 13.84
C LYS A 124 -16.55 13.54 13.67
N TYR A 125 -15.30 13.36 14.07
CA TYR A 125 -14.60 12.08 13.99
C TYR A 125 -15.29 11.00 14.83
N ALA A 126 -15.64 11.30 16.08
CA ALA A 126 -16.39 10.38 16.94
C ALA A 126 -17.75 9.99 16.34
N THR A 127 -18.47 10.96 15.76
CA THR A 127 -19.76 10.70 15.08
C THR A 127 -19.58 9.80 13.85
N SER A 128 -18.51 9.98 13.07
CA SER A 128 -18.18 9.14 11.92
C SER A 128 -17.77 7.72 12.32
N LEU A 129 -17.02 7.58 13.43
CA LEU A 129 -16.68 6.29 14.03
C LEU A 129 -17.92 5.52 14.49
N ASP A 130 -18.85 6.20 15.16
CA ASP A 130 -20.10 5.58 15.62
C ASP A 130 -20.99 5.07 14.48
N ARG A 131 -20.91 5.73 13.32
CA ARG A 131 -21.62 5.32 12.10
C ARG A 131 -20.83 4.30 11.26
N SER A 132 -19.59 4.00 11.64
CA SER A 132 -18.74 3.08 10.88
C SER A 132 -19.22 1.64 11.03
N PRO A 133 -19.28 0.86 9.94
CA PRO A 133 -19.60 -0.56 10.00
C PRO A 133 -18.55 -1.37 10.79
N LEU A 134 -17.35 -0.81 11.02
CA LEU A 134 -16.27 -1.44 11.79
C LEU A 134 -16.58 -1.60 13.29
N ARG A 135 -17.55 -0.86 13.84
CA ARG A 135 -17.96 -0.99 15.26
C ARG A 135 -18.94 -2.15 15.50
N LYS A 136 -19.53 -2.73 14.44
CA LYS A 136 -20.52 -3.82 14.53
C LYS A 136 -19.90 -5.23 14.52
N SER A 137 -18.58 -5.35 14.74
CA SER A 137 -17.89 -6.63 14.91
C SER A 137 -17.71 -6.97 16.38
#